data_AF-A0A7Y6ZEE0-F1
#
_entry.id   AF-A0A7Y6ZEE0-F1
#
_cell.length_a   1.000
_cell.length_b   1.000
_cell.length_c   1.000
_cell.angle_alpha   90.00
_cell.angle_beta   90.00
_cell.angle_gamma   90.00
#
_symmetry.space_group_name_H-M   'P 1'
#
loop_
_entity.id
_entity.type
_entity.pdbx_description
1 polymer ?
#
loop_
_entity_poly.entity_id
_entity_poly.type
_entity_poly.pdbx_seq_one_letter_code
_entity_poly.pdbx_strand_id
1 'polypeptide(L)'
;MSKAQAAKTAKSKTGKETPGKAKPATKAATDAKPQKRLFMMLFEATAGAKTGLRMGGRHAIMVFMVASEQRPAIAKAFKGLEATGWSGMEMKKGEDITGRPRLKDKALDASALKAMQKGAAFLVYKDEIKGQA
;
A
#
# COMPACT_ATOMS: atom_id res chain seq x y z
N MET A 1 61.20 17.72 -29.45
CA MET A 1 61.36 17.24 -30.83
C MET A 1 60.15 16.35 -31.15
N SER A 2 59.01 16.95 -31.53
CA SER A 2 58.51 17.06 -32.91
C SER A 2 58.17 15.73 -33.60
N LYS A 3 56.88 15.43 -33.72
CA LYS A 3 56.16 15.57 -35.00
C LYS A 3 54.65 15.36 -34.81
N ALA A 4 53.91 16.42 -35.13
CA ALA A 4 52.52 16.35 -35.55
C ALA A 4 52.47 15.91 -37.02
N GLN A 5 51.40 15.22 -37.42
CA GLN A 5 50.87 15.25 -38.78
C GLN A 5 49.35 15.20 -38.72
N ALA A 6 48.73 16.05 -39.54
CA ALA A 6 47.32 16.36 -39.61
C ALA A 6 46.80 16.11 -41.04
N ALA A 7 45.46 16.28 -41.19
CA ALA A 7 44.67 16.44 -42.42
C ALA A 7 44.31 15.13 -43.16
N LYS A 8 43.11 14.88 -43.73
CA LYS A 8 41.95 15.69 -44.18
C LYS A 8 40.73 14.74 -44.30
N THR A 9 39.58 15.03 -43.70
CA THR A 9 38.32 15.50 -44.33
C THR A 9 37.71 14.66 -45.48
N ALA A 10 36.53 14.08 -45.25
CA ALA A 10 35.47 13.94 -46.25
C ALA A 10 34.09 14.06 -45.56
N LYS A 11 33.20 14.83 -46.20
CA LYS A 11 31.96 15.40 -45.68
C LYS A 11 30.79 14.75 -46.42
N SER A 12 29.70 14.39 -45.75
CA SER A 12 28.40 14.15 -46.38
C SER A 12 27.26 14.57 -45.45
N LYS A 13 26.75 15.78 -45.77
CA LYS A 13 25.35 16.27 -45.73
C LYS A 13 24.35 15.13 -46.08
N THR A 14 23.08 15.02 -45.65
CA THR A 14 22.02 15.96 -45.25
C THR A 14 20.91 15.13 -44.59
N GLY A 15 20.27 15.66 -43.56
CA GLY A 15 18.96 15.18 -43.07
C GLY A 15 18.30 16.30 -42.26
N LYS A 16 17.44 17.06 -42.92
CA LYS A 16 16.72 18.23 -42.41
C LYS A 16 15.32 17.77 -42.01
N GLU A 17 15.00 17.74 -40.72
CA GLU A 17 13.61 17.77 -40.25
C GLU A 17 13.42 18.78 -39.10
N THR A 18 12.28 19.42 -39.21
CA THR A 18 11.77 20.70 -38.70
C THR A 18 11.64 20.82 -37.17
N PRO A 19 11.76 22.02 -36.57
CA PRO A 19 11.39 22.25 -35.17
C PRO A 19 9.88 22.51 -35.06
N GLY A 20 9.17 21.62 -34.37
CA GLY A 20 7.72 21.71 -34.17
C GLY A 20 7.30 21.44 -32.72
N LYS A 21 7.02 22.53 -32.00
CA LYS A 21 6.12 22.68 -30.82
C LYS A 21 5.72 21.43 -30.00
N ALA A 22 6.25 21.42 -28.78
CA ALA A 22 5.55 21.27 -27.50
C ALA A 22 4.35 20.31 -27.36
N LYS A 23 4.51 19.31 -26.49
CA LYS A 23 3.62 19.14 -25.33
C LYS A 23 4.37 18.52 -24.14
N PRO A 24 4.57 19.27 -23.05
CA PRO A 24 5.09 18.75 -21.79
C PRO A 24 3.94 18.19 -20.94
N ALA A 25 4.10 17.01 -20.35
CA ALA A 25 3.48 16.63 -19.07
C ALA A 25 3.91 15.21 -18.64
N THR A 26 5.21 14.96 -18.47
CA THR A 26 5.57 14.08 -17.36
C THR A 26 5.33 14.94 -16.13
N LYS A 27 4.14 14.80 -15.52
CA LYS A 27 3.82 15.50 -14.26
C LYS A 27 4.99 15.22 -13.33
N ALA A 28 5.70 16.28 -12.99
CA ALA A 28 6.54 16.33 -11.82
C ALA A 28 5.76 15.63 -10.70
N ALA A 29 6.36 14.57 -10.15
CA ALA A 29 6.00 14.09 -8.84
C ALA A 29 6.10 15.32 -7.94
N THR A 30 4.94 15.92 -7.70
CA THR A 30 4.84 17.11 -6.87
C THR A 30 5.42 16.70 -5.53
N ASP A 31 6.26 17.55 -4.95
CA ASP A 31 6.61 17.59 -3.52
C ASP A 31 5.33 17.80 -2.65
N ALA A 32 4.29 17.04 -2.93
CA ALA A 32 3.10 16.94 -2.13
C ALA A 32 3.46 16.03 -0.96
N LYS A 33 3.40 16.58 0.25
CA LYS A 33 3.47 15.82 1.51
C LYS A 33 2.71 14.51 1.33
N PRO A 34 3.27 13.35 1.75
CA PRO A 34 2.62 12.07 1.56
C PRO A 34 1.19 12.13 2.10
N GLN A 35 0.21 12.02 1.20
CA GLN A 35 -1.20 12.08 1.57
C GLN A 35 -1.50 10.91 2.51
N LYS A 36 -1.99 11.22 3.71
CA LYS A 36 -2.48 10.22 4.64
C LYS A 36 -3.76 9.62 4.07
N ARG A 37 -3.69 8.35 3.68
CA ARG A 37 -4.81 7.57 3.16
C ARG A 37 -5.23 6.53 4.18
N LEU A 38 -6.52 6.19 4.18
CA LEU A 38 -7.09 5.16 5.03
C LEU A 38 -7.37 3.91 4.20
N PHE A 39 -6.74 2.80 4.57
CA PHE A 39 -6.94 1.51 3.94
C PHE A 39 -7.75 0.61 4.86
N MET A 40 -8.72 -0.10 4.29
CA MET A 40 -9.49 -1.15 4.94
C MET A 40 -9.10 -2.49 4.33
N MET A 41 -8.68 -3.44 5.16
CA MET A 41 -8.16 -4.72 4.73
C MET A 41 -8.78 -5.85 5.55
N LEU A 42 -9.33 -6.84 4.86
CA LEU A 42 -9.84 -8.06 5.47
C LEU A 42 -8.76 -9.14 5.41
N PHE A 43 -8.42 -9.66 6.58
CA PHE A 43 -7.53 -10.79 6.77
C PHE A 43 -8.29 -11.98 7.33
N GLU A 44 -7.83 -13.17 7.00
CA GLU A 44 -8.06 -14.36 7.80
C GLU A 44 -6.75 -14.74 8.46
N ALA A 45 -6.76 -15.04 9.76
CA ALA A 45 -5.55 -15.42 10.47
C ALA A 45 -5.85 -16.41 11.59
N THR A 46 -4.83 -17.17 11.97
CA THR A 46 -4.87 -18.14 13.05
C THR A 46 -4.51 -17.47 14.37
N ALA A 47 -5.35 -17.67 15.37
CA ALA A 47 -5.16 -17.17 16.72
C ALA A 47 -4.04 -17.92 17.46
N GLY A 48 -3.02 -17.20 17.91
CA GLY A 48 -2.02 -17.68 18.86
C GLY A 48 -2.37 -17.32 20.31
N ALA A 49 -1.53 -17.76 21.25
CA ALA A 49 -1.79 -17.62 22.69
C ALA A 49 -2.03 -16.17 23.18
N LYS A 50 -1.42 -15.17 22.53
CA LYS A 50 -1.55 -13.74 22.91
C LYS A 50 -2.90 -13.13 22.54
N THR A 51 -3.70 -13.79 21.69
CA THR A 51 -4.95 -13.23 21.17
C THR A 51 -6.12 -13.35 22.16
N GLY A 52 -6.01 -14.22 23.17
CA GLY A 52 -7.11 -14.53 24.10
C GLY A 52 -8.26 -15.32 23.48
N LEU A 53 -8.10 -15.81 22.25
CA LEU A 53 -9.04 -16.70 21.55
C LEU A 53 -8.55 -18.15 21.64
N ARG A 54 -9.38 -19.08 21.15
CA ARG A 54 -8.98 -20.49 21.07
C ARG A 54 -7.73 -20.60 20.18
N MET A 55 -6.66 -21.15 20.76
CA MET A 55 -5.42 -21.37 20.02
C MET A 55 -5.68 -22.28 18.80
N GLY A 56 -5.17 -21.87 17.64
CA GLY A 56 -5.40 -22.55 16.37
C GLY A 56 -6.75 -22.24 15.70
N GLY A 57 -7.62 -21.43 16.32
CA GLY A 57 -8.85 -20.93 15.69
C GLY A 57 -8.54 -19.95 14.56
N ARG A 58 -9.20 -20.10 13.41
CA ARG A 58 -9.06 -19.18 12.27
C ARG A 58 -10.17 -18.14 12.33
N HIS A 59 -9.82 -16.86 12.24
CA HIS A 59 -10.78 -15.76 12.37
C HIS A 59 -10.63 -14.76 11.24
N ALA A 60 -11.73 -14.10 10.91
CA ALA A 60 -11.70 -12.90 10.10
C ALA A 60 -11.29 -11.69 10.95
N ILE A 61 -10.46 -10.81 10.38
CA ILE A 61 -9.97 -9.61 11.02
C ILE A 61 -10.07 -8.46 10.02
N MET A 62 -10.82 -7.41 10.38
CA MET A 62 -10.85 -6.17 9.61
C MET A 62 -9.82 -5.20 10.17
N VAL A 63 -8.83 -4.84 9.36
CA VAL A 63 -7.76 -3.90 9.72
C VAL A 63 -7.97 -2.58 9.00
N PHE A 64 -7.86 -1.49 9.76
CA PHE A 64 -7.83 -0.12 9.28
C PHE A 64 -6.44 0.46 9.51
N MET A 65 -5.81 0.96 8.45
CA MET A 65 -4.42 1.42 8.49
C MET A 65 -4.27 2.74 7.75
N VAL A 66 -3.63 3.71 8.41
CA VAL A 66 -3.24 4.97 7.76
C VAL A 66 -1.85 4.82 7.16
N ALA A 67 -1.74 5.04 5.85
CA ALA A 67 -0.47 5.00 5.14
C ALA A 67 -0.49 5.95 3.92
N SER A 68 0.67 6.15 3.30
CA SER A 68 0.74 6.89 2.03
C SER A 68 0.19 6.09 0.84
N GLU A 69 0.32 4.77 0.90
CA GLU A 69 0.00 3.83 -0.18
C GLU A 69 -0.44 2.47 0.37
N GLN A 70 -1.06 1.65 -0.49
CA GLN A 70 -1.63 0.37 -0.08
C GLN A 70 -0.57 -0.66 0.32
N ARG A 71 0.52 -0.80 -0.44
CA ARG A 71 1.60 -1.76 -0.14
C ARG A 71 2.19 -1.56 1.27
N PRO A 72 2.60 -0.35 1.70
CA PRO A 72 3.07 -0.14 3.07
C PRO A 72 1.95 -0.28 4.11
N ALA A 73 0.68 -0.03 3.76
CA ALA A 73 -0.44 -0.31 4.67
C ALA A 73 -0.55 -1.81 4.98
N ILE A 74 -0.48 -2.65 3.94
CA ILE A 74 -0.52 -4.11 4.05
C ILE A 74 0.66 -4.60 4.90
N ALA A 75 1.88 -4.18 4.59
CA ALA A 75 3.07 -4.60 5.34
C ALA A 75 2.98 -4.24 6.83
N LYS A 76 2.47 -3.04 7.16
CA LYS A 76 2.24 -2.62 8.55
C LYS A 76 1.12 -3.43 9.21
N ALA A 77 0.07 -3.76 8.48
CA ALA A 77 -1.03 -4.58 9.00
C ALA A 77 -0.55 -5.99 9.35
N PHE A 78 0.17 -6.66 8.44
CA PHE A 78 0.78 -7.97 8.71
C PHE A 78 1.67 -7.92 9.96
N LYS A 79 2.60 -6.98 10.03
CA LYS A 79 3.51 -6.85 11.19
C LYS A 79 2.75 -6.57 12.49
N GLY A 80 1.70 -5.75 12.45
CA GLY A 80 0.87 -5.46 13.62
C GLY A 80 0.07 -6.68 14.10
N LEU A 81 -0.48 -7.46 13.18
CA LEU A 81 -1.18 -8.71 13.49
C LEU A 81 -0.21 -9.76 14.05
N GLU A 82 0.96 -9.93 13.45
CA GLU A 82 2.00 -10.83 13.95
C GLU A 82 2.42 -10.47 15.39
N ALA A 83 2.68 -9.17 15.64
CA ALA A 83 3.05 -8.67 16.96
C ALA A 83 1.96 -8.91 18.02
N THR A 84 0.69 -8.99 17.60
CA THR A 84 -0.46 -9.26 18.47
C THR A 84 -0.82 -10.75 18.58
N GLY A 85 0.02 -11.63 18.02
CA GLY A 85 -0.08 -13.08 18.21
C GLY A 85 -0.87 -13.81 17.13
N TRP A 86 -1.08 -13.19 15.97
CA TRP A 86 -1.70 -13.84 14.82
C TRP A 86 -0.66 -14.49 13.91
N SER A 87 -1.02 -15.63 13.31
CA SER A 87 -0.19 -16.34 12.33
C SER A 87 -1.04 -16.77 11.13
N GLY A 88 -0.41 -17.30 10.07
CA GLY A 88 -1.14 -17.81 8.89
C GLY A 88 -2.02 -16.76 8.22
N MET A 89 -1.61 -15.49 8.26
CA MET A 89 -2.39 -14.36 7.76
C MET A 89 -2.55 -14.44 6.25
N GLU A 90 -3.79 -14.37 5.78
CA GLU A 90 -4.15 -14.31 4.37
C GLU A 90 -5.03 -13.09 4.14
N MET A 91 -4.62 -12.20 3.25
CA MET A 91 -5.43 -11.03 2.90
C MET A 91 -6.48 -11.43 1.86
N LYS A 92 -7.75 -11.32 2.21
CA LYS A 92 -8.88 -11.62 1.31
C LYS A 92 -9.32 -10.41 0.50
N LYS A 93 -9.27 -9.22 1.10
CA LYS A 93 -9.64 -7.96 0.44
C LYS A 93 -8.82 -6.81 0.99
N GLY A 94 -8.50 -5.84 0.14
CA GLY A 94 -7.88 -4.58 0.54
C GLY A 94 -8.38 -3.44 -0.33
N GLU A 95 -8.73 -2.31 0.29
CA GLU A 95 -9.34 -1.18 -0.41
C GLU A 95 -8.92 0.16 0.20
N ASP A 96 -8.65 1.15 -0.65
CA ASP A 96 -8.51 2.55 -0.24
C ASP A 96 -9.90 3.14 -0.02
N ILE A 97 -10.18 3.51 1.23
CA ILE A 97 -11.46 4.09 1.65
C ILE A 97 -11.35 5.58 1.99
N THR A 98 -10.25 6.22 1.57
CA THR A 98 -10.03 7.65 1.80
C THR A 98 -11.15 8.49 1.18
N GLY A 99 -11.72 9.40 1.98
CA GLY A 99 -12.78 10.31 1.53
C GLY A 99 -14.15 9.65 1.31
N ARG A 100 -14.31 8.36 1.61
CA ARG A 100 -15.61 7.69 1.52
C ARG A 100 -16.54 8.13 2.65
N PRO A 101 -17.86 8.03 2.45
CA PRO A 101 -18.83 8.17 3.53
C PRO A 101 -18.55 7.22 4.69
N ARG A 102 -19.08 7.56 5.87
CA ARG A 102 -19.04 6.75 7.09
C ARG A 102 -19.54 5.32 6.80
N LEU A 103 -18.91 4.33 7.44
CA LEU A 103 -19.34 2.95 7.29
C LEU A 103 -20.68 2.76 8.02
N LYS A 104 -21.59 1.97 7.43
CA LYS A 104 -22.92 1.72 8.02
C LYS A 104 -22.84 0.93 9.32
N ASP A 105 -21.91 -0.02 9.39
CA ASP A 105 -21.65 -0.79 10.61
C ASP A 105 -20.91 0.08 11.64
N LYS A 106 -21.50 0.25 12.82
CA LYS A 106 -20.97 1.13 13.87
C LYS A 106 -19.59 0.70 14.38
N ALA A 107 -19.31 -0.59 14.44
CA ALA A 107 -18.04 -1.09 14.99
C ALA A 107 -16.90 -0.91 13.98
N LEU A 108 -17.17 -1.15 12.69
CA LEU A 108 -16.24 -0.84 11.60
C LEU A 108 -15.97 0.66 11.52
N ASP A 109 -17.02 1.47 11.60
CA ASP A 109 -16.94 2.92 11.52
C ASP A 109 -16.17 3.55 12.70
N ALA A 110 -16.35 3.01 13.92
CA ALA A 110 -15.56 3.37 15.09
C ALA A 110 -14.09 2.97 14.94
N SER A 111 -13.83 1.79 14.37
CA SER A 111 -12.48 1.29 14.11
C SER A 111 -11.77 2.16 13.07
N ALA A 112 -12.46 2.56 12.01
CA ALA A 112 -11.96 3.50 11.01
C ALA A 112 -11.57 4.85 11.64
N LEU A 113 -12.41 5.42 12.51
CA LEU A 113 -12.05 6.66 13.24
C LEU A 113 -10.84 6.48 14.13
N LYS A 114 -10.79 5.37 14.88
CA LYS A 114 -9.66 5.07 15.75
C LYS A 114 -8.37 4.96 14.95
N ALA A 115 -8.39 4.34 13.77
CA ALA A 115 -7.25 4.28 12.88
C ALA A 115 -6.85 5.67 12.36
N MET A 116 -7.80 6.54 12.01
CA MET A 116 -7.51 7.92 11.62
C MET A 116 -6.82 8.72 12.72
N GLN A 117 -7.15 8.45 13.99
CA GLN A 117 -6.54 9.12 15.16
C GLN A 117 -5.20 8.52 15.58
N LYS A 118 -5.06 7.19 15.55
CA LYS A 118 -3.92 6.45 16.11
C LYS A 118 -2.98 5.87 15.07
N GLY A 119 -3.32 5.97 13.80
CA GLY A 119 -2.60 5.39 12.67
C GLY A 119 -3.03 3.97 12.31
N ALA A 120 -3.61 3.22 13.25
CA ALA A 120 -4.13 1.88 13.00
C ALA A 120 -5.23 1.49 13.99
N ALA A 121 -6.12 0.60 13.56
CA ALA A 121 -7.05 -0.12 14.41
C ALA A 121 -7.45 -1.43 13.72
N PHE A 122 -7.90 -2.42 14.48
CA PHE A 122 -8.48 -3.62 13.90
C PHE A 122 -9.66 -4.12 14.73
N LEU A 123 -10.54 -4.86 14.08
CA LEU A 123 -11.68 -5.54 14.67
C LEU A 123 -11.57 -7.03 14.33
N VAL A 124 -11.80 -7.87 15.33
CA VAL A 124 -11.76 -9.32 15.18
C VAL A 124 -13.19 -9.84 15.19
N TYR A 125 -13.55 -10.62 14.18
CA TYR A 125 -14.80 -11.38 14.20
C TYR A 125 -14.58 -12.62 15.05
N LYS A 126 -15.33 -12.73 16.16
CA LYS A 126 -15.15 -13.81 17.15
C LYS A 126 -15.51 -15.18 16.60
N ASP A 127 -16.40 -15.23 15.62
CA ASP A 127 -16.78 -16.48 14.98
C ASP A 127 -15.57 -17.06 14.27
N GLU A 128 -15.33 -18.35 14.55
CA GLU A 128 -14.30 -19.10 13.88
C GLU A 128 -14.75 -19.45 12.46
N ILE A 129 -13.85 -19.24 11.50
CA ILE A 129 -13.99 -19.71 10.14
C ILE A 129 -13.82 -21.23 10.19
N LYS A 130 -14.94 -21.95 10.10
CA LYS A 130 -14.92 -23.40 9.96
C LYS A 130 -14.34 -23.72 8.59
N GLY A 131 -13.22 -24.45 8.57
CA GLY A 131 -12.65 -24.93 7.32
C GLY A 131 -13.67 -25.79 6.58
N GLN A 132 -13.82 -25.54 5.28
CA GLN A 132 -14.14 -26.64 4.36
C GLN A 132 -12.93 -27.59 4.45
N ALA A 133 -13.16 -28.77 5.04
CA ALA A 133 -12.21 -29.86 5.02
C ALA A 133 -12.00 -30.37 3.59
#